data_AF-A0A075AUA8-F1
#
_entry.id   AF-A0A075AUA8-F1
#
_cell.length_a   1.000
_cell.length_b   1.000
_cell.length_c   1.000
_cell.angle_alpha   90.00
_cell.angle_beta   90.00
_cell.angle_gamma   90.00
#
_symmetry.space_group_name_H-M   'P 1'
#
loop_
_entity.id
_entity.type
_entity.pdbx_description
1 polymer ?
#
loop_
_entity_poly.entity_id
_entity_poly.type
_entity_poly.pdbx_seq_one_letter_code
_entity_poly.pdbx_strand_id
1 'polypeptide(L)'
;MFNLTSLGPKTPYLKNENYKSLKSFSSHKEYSECLRQHKPILKDPKEVYKHPLTQNQAIGWDACKELPNWAKTERFPHKKSDLTKYIEDMNKADPQFILF
;
A
#
# COMPACT_ATOMS: atom_id res chain seq x y z
N MET A 1 34.69 -28.38 23.61
CA MET A 1 33.29 -28.32 23.15
C MET A 1 33.06 -26.93 22.58
N PHE A 2 32.90 -26.79 21.27
CA PHE A 2 32.60 -25.50 20.63
C PHE A 2 31.10 -25.43 20.36
N ASN A 3 30.42 -24.49 21.04
CA ASN A 3 29.00 -24.21 20.79
C ASN A 3 28.87 -23.47 19.45
N LEU A 4 28.46 -24.18 18.41
CA LEU A 4 28.07 -23.59 17.13
C LEU A 4 26.68 -22.97 17.28
N THR A 5 26.60 -21.73 17.76
CA THR A 5 25.42 -20.88 17.50
C THR A 5 25.38 -20.58 16.01
N SER A 6 24.42 -21.16 15.29
CA SER A 6 24.22 -20.91 13.87
C SER A 6 23.77 -19.46 13.64
N LEU A 7 24.74 -18.54 13.55
CA LEU A 7 24.53 -17.24 12.92
C LEU A 7 24.41 -17.50 11.42
N GLY A 8 23.18 -17.76 10.97
CA GLY A 8 22.86 -17.75 9.54
C GLY A 8 23.30 -16.41 8.92
N PRO A 9 23.64 -16.38 7.63
CA PRO A 9 24.13 -15.17 6.99
C PRO A 9 23.11 -14.04 7.17
N LYS A 10 23.54 -12.95 7.82
CA LYS A 10 22.74 -11.73 7.95
C LYS A 10 22.49 -11.19 6.55
N THR A 11 21.28 -11.34 6.05
CA THR A 11 20.94 -10.74 4.76
C THR A 11 20.89 -9.23 4.94
N PRO A 12 21.63 -8.44 4.12
CA PRO A 12 21.74 -7.00 4.34
C PRO A 12 20.41 -6.27 4.09
N TYR A 13 19.46 -6.92 3.42
CA TYR A 13 18.21 -6.31 2.96
C TYR A 13 17.04 -6.44 3.94
N LEU A 14 17.04 -7.43 4.86
CA LEU A 14 15.94 -7.65 5.79
C LEU A 14 16.10 -6.83 7.08
N LYS A 15 14.97 -6.35 7.62
CA LYS A 15 14.94 -5.61 8.90
C LYS A 15 15.15 -6.53 10.11
N ASN A 16 14.51 -7.70 10.11
CA ASN A 16 14.53 -8.64 11.23
C ASN A 16 15.01 -10.03 10.79
N GLU A 17 15.89 -10.66 11.58
CA GLU A 17 16.41 -12.01 11.34
C GLU A 17 15.39 -13.11 11.68
N ASN A 18 14.31 -12.78 12.39
CA ASN A 18 13.25 -13.70 12.77
C ASN A 18 12.16 -13.80 11.68
N TYR A 19 12.56 -14.18 10.47
CA TYR A 19 11.67 -14.30 9.30
C TYR A 19 10.57 -15.36 9.48
N LYS A 20 10.73 -16.27 10.45
CA LYS A 20 9.72 -17.30 10.81
C LYS A 20 8.43 -16.72 11.39
N SER A 21 8.45 -15.48 11.91
CA SER A 21 7.27 -14.75 12.38
C SER A 21 6.50 -14.04 11.25
N LEU A 22 7.11 -13.93 10.06
CA LEU A 22 6.38 -13.49 8.88
C LEU A 22 5.45 -14.63 8.48
N LYS A 23 4.15 -14.37 8.31
CA LYS A 23 3.28 -15.29 7.55
C LYS A 23 3.77 -15.29 6.10
N SER A 24 4.89 -15.96 5.86
CA SER A 24 5.34 -16.32 4.54
C SER A 24 4.55 -17.55 4.13
N PHE A 25 4.07 -17.55 2.90
CA PHE A 25 3.47 -18.75 2.31
C PHE A 25 4.45 -19.91 2.48
N SER A 26 3.97 -21.01 3.05
CA SER A 26 4.80 -22.19 3.33
C SER A 26 5.21 -22.91 2.06
N SER A 27 4.42 -22.76 1.00
CA SER A 27 4.64 -23.37 -0.30
C SER A 27 4.28 -22.42 -1.45
N HIS A 28 4.87 -22.68 -2.61
CA HIS A 28 4.51 -21.99 -3.85
C HIS A 28 3.03 -22.18 -4.23
N LYS A 29 2.47 -23.38 -3.99
CA LYS A 29 1.05 -23.68 -4.25
C LYS A 29 0.12 -22.79 -3.43
N GLU A 30 0.43 -22.61 -2.14
CA GLU A 30 -0.33 -21.75 -1.24
C GLU A 30 -0.27 -20.28 -1.67
N TYR A 31 0.91 -19.81 -2.09
CA TYR A 31 1.09 -18.47 -2.63
C TYR A 31 0.26 -18.25 -3.90
N SER A 32 0.37 -19.15 -4.88
CA SER A 32 -0.35 -19.06 -6.14
C SER A 32 -1.87 -19.07 -5.96
N GLU A 33 -2.36 -19.87 -5.01
CA GLU A 33 -3.78 -19.90 -4.65
C GLU A 33 -4.24 -18.58 -4.01
N CYS A 34 -3.43 -17.96 -3.15
CA CYS A 34 -3.74 -16.65 -2.59
C CYS A 34 -3.76 -15.54 -3.65
N LEU A 35 -2.83 -15.59 -4.62
CA LEU A 35 -2.84 -14.67 -5.76
C LEU A 35 -4.10 -14.84 -6.60
N ARG A 36 -4.50 -16.08 -6.91
CA ARG A 36 -5.73 -16.40 -7.65
C ARG A 36 -6.98 -15.83 -6.97
N GLN A 37 -6.99 -15.87 -5.63
CA GLN A 37 -8.09 -15.34 -4.81
C GLN A 37 -8.00 -13.84 -4.54
N HIS A 38 -7.01 -13.13 -5.10
CA HIS A 38 -6.75 -11.71 -4.85
C HIS A 38 -6.64 -11.37 -3.35
N LYS A 39 -6.14 -12.32 -2.55
CA LYS A 39 -5.93 -12.09 -1.12
C LYS A 39 -4.73 -11.17 -0.94
N PRO A 40 -4.87 -10.06 -0.19
CA PRO A 40 -3.77 -9.14 0.03
C PRO A 40 -2.67 -9.83 0.84
N ILE A 41 -1.42 -9.54 0.47
CA ILE A 41 -0.25 -9.96 1.25
C ILE A 41 -0.29 -9.18 2.57
N LEU A 42 -0.22 -9.90 3.69
CA LEU A 42 -0.53 -9.37 5.03
C LEU A 42 0.44 -8.29 5.56
N LYS A 43 1.58 -8.05 4.90
CA LYS A 43 2.60 -7.10 5.38
C LYS A 43 3.12 -6.21 4.26
N ASP A 44 3.32 -4.94 4.59
CA ASP A 44 3.94 -3.95 3.70
C ASP A 44 5.43 -4.29 3.50
N PRO A 45 5.97 -4.18 2.26
CA PRO A 45 7.40 -4.28 2.00
C PRO A 45 8.31 -3.50 2.96
N LYS A 46 7.87 -2.34 3.48
CA LYS A 46 8.64 -1.53 4.45
C LYS A 46 8.79 -2.18 5.81
N GLU A 47 7.91 -3.10 6.20
CA GLU A 47 8.06 -3.85 7.46
C GLU A 47 9.10 -4.95 7.34
N VAL A 48 9.31 -5.45 6.12
CA VAL A 48 10.16 -6.62 5.84
C VAL A 48 11.56 -6.19 5.43
N TYR A 49 11.67 -5.22 4.52
CA TYR A 49 12.93 -4.81 3.92
C TYR A 49 13.41 -3.46 4.47
N LYS A 50 14.73 -3.30 4.57
CA LYS A 50 15.40 -2.05 4.95
C LYS A 50 15.32 -1.02 3.83
N HIS A 51 15.41 -1.48 2.59
CA HIS A 51 15.46 -0.68 1.37
C HIS A 51 14.55 -1.31 0.30
N PRO A 52 14.04 -0.53 -0.66
CA PRO A 52 13.26 -1.07 -1.77
C PRO A 52 14.13 -2.05 -2.59
N LEU A 53 13.58 -3.22 -2.91
CA LEU A 53 14.29 -4.22 -3.72
C LEU A 53 14.11 -3.98 -5.22
N THR A 54 13.02 -3.31 -5.60
CA THR A 54 12.68 -3.01 -6.99
C THR A 54 12.43 -1.53 -7.18
N GLN A 55 12.61 -1.03 -8.40
CA GLN A 55 12.34 0.37 -8.74
C GLN A 55 10.88 0.75 -8.48
N ASN A 56 9.94 -0.17 -8.74
CA ASN A 56 8.52 0.06 -8.45
C ASN A 56 8.25 0.21 -6.95
N GLN A 57 8.94 -0.56 -6.10
CA GLN A 57 8.87 -0.36 -4.64
C GLN A 57 9.46 1.00 -4.23
N ALA A 58 10.52 1.46 -4.91
CA ALA A 58 11.17 2.74 -4.61
C ALA A 58 10.21 3.93 -4.80
N ILE A 59 9.33 3.90 -5.82
CA ILE A 59 8.36 4.97 -6.09
C ILE A 59 7.45 5.23 -4.87
N GLY A 60 6.94 4.17 -4.23
CA GLY A 60 6.04 4.27 -3.07
C GLY A 60 6.76 4.21 -1.71
N TRP A 61 8.09 4.08 -1.69
CA TRP A 61 8.82 3.75 -0.48
C TRP A 61 8.74 4.83 0.61
N ASP A 62 8.57 6.09 0.22
CA ASP A 62 8.45 7.22 1.15
C ASP A 62 7.06 7.86 1.18
N ALA A 63 6.10 7.35 0.39
CA ALA A 63 4.78 7.94 0.22
C ALA A 63 3.91 8.00 1.51
N CYS A 64 4.20 7.16 2.51
CA CYS A 64 3.47 7.11 3.77
C CYS A 64 4.08 8.03 4.85
N LYS A 65 5.13 8.78 4.55
CA LYS A 65 5.65 9.77 5.49
C LYS A 65 4.66 10.93 5.52
N GLU A 66 4.12 11.20 6.70
CA GLU A 66 3.33 12.41 6.90
C GLU A 66 4.16 13.61 6.45
N LEU A 67 3.56 14.53 5.70
CA LEU A 67 4.23 15.78 5.38
C LEU A 67 4.57 16.48 6.69
N PRO A 68 5.78 17.03 6.83
CA PRO A 68 6.14 17.77 8.02
C PRO A 68 5.20 18.97 8.20
N ASN A 69 4.95 19.37 9.45
CA ASN A 69 3.93 20.37 9.76
C ASN A 69 4.13 21.70 9.03
N TRP A 70 5.38 22.11 8.77
CA TRP A 70 5.69 23.32 8.01
C TRP A 70 5.33 23.21 6.51
N ALA A 71 5.23 22.00 5.97
CA ALA A 71 4.82 21.73 4.59
C ALA A 71 3.32 21.46 4.46
N LYS A 72 2.56 21.49 5.57
CA LYS A 72 1.10 21.38 5.56
C LYS A 72 0.51 22.74 5.20
N THR A 73 0.07 22.89 3.95
CA THR A 73 -0.70 24.06 3.49
C THR A 73 -2.20 23.78 3.64
N GLU A 74 -2.98 24.79 4.04
CA GLU A 74 -4.43 24.71 3.96
C GLU A 74 -4.88 24.42 2.53
N ARG A 75 -5.73 23.41 2.38
CA ARG A 75 -6.29 23.03 1.09
C ARG A 75 -7.76 23.39 1.07
N PHE A 76 -8.20 24.00 -0.03
CA PHE A 76 -9.60 24.28 -0.30
C PHE A 76 -10.04 23.41 -1.48
N PRO A 77 -10.26 22.10 -1.26
CA PRO A 77 -10.69 21.22 -2.33
C PRO A 77 -12.04 21.70 -2.87
N HIS A 78 -12.19 21.68 -4.18
CA HIS A 78 -13.46 21.95 -4.81
C HIS A 78 -14.48 20.90 -4.35
N LYS A 79 -15.52 21.35 -3.64
CA LYS A 79 -16.68 20.52 -3.28
C LYS A 79 -17.84 20.89 -4.17
N LYS A 80 -18.50 19.88 -4.76
CA LYS A 80 -19.74 20.08 -5.51
C LYS A 80 -20.81 20.66 -4.59
N SER A 81 -21.43 21.75 -5.03
CA SER A 81 -22.63 22.28 -4.37
C SER A 81 -23.80 21.30 -4.51
N ASP A 82 -24.80 21.42 -3.64
CA ASP A 82 -25.98 20.57 -3.73
C ASP A 82 -26.76 20.78 -5.04
N LEU A 83 -26.74 22.01 -5.57
CA LEU A 83 -27.26 22.32 -6.90
C LEU A 83 -26.52 21.55 -8.00
N THR A 84 -25.18 21.54 -7.95
CA THR A 84 -24.35 20.82 -8.94
C THR A 84 -24.60 19.32 -8.87
N LYS A 85 -24.77 18.75 -7.67
CA LYS A 85 -25.13 17.33 -7.50
C LYS A 85 -26.51 17.03 -8.08
N TYR A 86 -27.50 17.87 -7.77
CA TYR A 86 -28.86 17.73 -8.29
C TYR A 86 -28.87 17.74 -9.83
N ILE A 87 -28.15 18.67 -10.46
CA ILE A 87 -28.04 18.74 -11.92
C ILE A 87 -27.39 17.47 -12.47
N GLU A 88 -26.32 16.98 -11.85
CA GLU A 88 -25.70 15.72 -12.29
C GLU A 88 -26.66 14.54 -12.21
N ASP A 89 -27.49 14.48 -11.18
CA ASP A 89 -28.45 13.40 -11.01
C ASP A 89 -29.63 13.54 -11.98
N MET A 90 -30.09 14.76 -12.27
CA MET A 90 -31.12 15.01 -13.30
C MET A 90 -30.61 14.73 -14.71
N ASN A 91 -29.38 15.12 -15.04
CA ASN A 91 -28.79 14.84 -16.36
C ASN A 91 -28.57 13.33 -16.60
N LYS A 92 -28.31 12.54 -15.55
CA LYS A 92 -28.28 11.07 -15.66
C LYS A 92 -29.67 10.47 -15.91
N ALA A 93 -30.71 11.09 -15.38
CA ALA A 93 -32.09 10.60 -15.48
C ALA A 93 -32.75 11.02 -16.82
N ASP A 94 -32.53 12.26 -17.25
CA ASP A 94 -33.00 12.81 -18.51
C ASP A 94 -31.91 13.68 -19.16
N PRO A 95 -31.27 13.20 -20.24
CA PRO A 95 -30.26 13.95 -20.98
C PRO A 95 -30.79 15.24 -21.63
N GLN A 96 -32.10 15.44 -21.71
CA GLN A 96 -32.74 16.65 -22.22
C GLN A 96 -33.14 17.62 -21.09
N PHE A 97 -32.75 17.33 -19.84
CA PHE A 97 -32.96 18.25 -18.73
C PHE A 97 -32.17 19.53 -18.94
N ILE A 98 -32.88 20.62 -19.25
CA ILE A 98 -32.31 21.96 -19.38
C ILE A 98 -32.58 22.70 -18.08
N LEU A 99 -31.51 23.15 -17.42
CA LEU A 99 -31.65 24.17 -16.38
C LEU A 99 -31.67 25.52 -17.11
N PHE A 100 -32.86 26.14 -17.10
CA PHE A 100 -33.27 27.39 -17.80
C PHE A 100 -33.65 27.23 -19.27
#